data_AF-A0A8X6XC98-F1
#
_entry.id   AF-A0A8X6XC98-F1
#
_cell.length_a   1.000
_cell.length_b   1.000
_cell.length_c   1.000
_cell.angle_alpha   90.00
_cell.angle_beta   90.00
_cell.angle_gamma   90.00
#
_symmetry.space_group_name_H-M   'P 1'
#
loop_
_entity.id
_entity.type
_entity.pdbx_description
1 polymer ?
#
loop_
_entity_poly.entity_id
_entity_poly.type
_entity_poly.pdbx_seq_one_letter_code
_entity_poly.pdbx_strand_id
1 'polypeptide(L)'
;MPSSHFPYTVLILLLTSAFLARCQEFIQETFCWNQDFRLDCTWNSVLAFHEAYFTNDGAQVNRSTCADIRDGREPCIEDIRTSINKRCSGMSHCHYNFTVDHPERECRCKGVIVLRYSCIPGATVSRPYSKAEQNDLRGALSSASTRRGRGNPTRLESTAITVVTDGWSR
;
A
#
# COMPACT_ATOMS: atom_id res chain seq x y z
N MET A 1 -39.46 -12.58 50.04
CA MET A 1 -39.80 -11.76 48.87
C MET A 1 -38.50 -11.33 48.21
N PRO A 2 -38.13 -11.86 47.04
CA PRO A 2 -36.87 -11.53 46.39
C PRO A 2 -37.03 -10.32 45.48
N SER A 3 -36.08 -9.39 45.58
CA SER A 3 -35.95 -8.16 44.82
C SER A 3 -35.28 -8.43 43.46
N SER A 4 -35.97 -8.03 42.39
CA SER A 4 -35.54 -8.16 40.99
C SER A 4 -34.92 -6.84 40.49
N HIS A 5 -33.59 -6.76 40.44
CA HIS A 5 -32.84 -5.63 39.86
C HIS A 5 -31.71 -6.14 38.94
N PHE A 6 -32.02 -6.70 37.76
CA PHE A 6 -30.96 -7.27 36.90
C PHE A 6 -31.08 -7.19 35.36
N PRO A 7 -31.89 -6.30 34.70
CA PRO A 7 -31.76 -6.15 33.24
C PRO A 7 -31.02 -4.89 32.73
N TYR A 8 -30.84 -3.83 33.54
CA TYR A 8 -30.35 -2.54 33.02
C TYR A 8 -28.83 -2.41 32.90
N THR A 9 -28.06 -3.14 33.72
CA THR A 9 -26.59 -3.05 33.72
C THR A 9 -25.96 -3.67 32.47
N VAL A 10 -26.58 -4.72 31.92
CA VAL A 10 -26.11 -5.40 30.69
C VAL A 10 -26.32 -4.50 29.47
N LEU A 11 -27.40 -3.72 29.43
CA LEU A 11 -27.70 -2.79 28.33
C LEU A 11 -26.72 -1.61 28.27
N ILE A 12 -26.28 -1.10 29.44
CA ILE A 12 -25.28 -0.02 29.54
C ILE A 12 -23.88 -0.50 29.10
N LEU A 13 -23.52 -1.75 29.41
CA LEU A 13 -22.24 -2.34 28.98
C LEU A 13 -22.18 -2.60 27.46
N LEU A 14 -23.31 -2.94 26.83
CA LEU A 14 -23.36 -3.12 25.38
C LEU A 14 -23.29 -1.79 24.62
N LEU A 15 -23.96 -0.74 25.09
CA LEU A 15 -23.91 0.60 24.48
C LEU A 15 -22.53 1.26 24.57
N THR A 16 -21.73 0.96 25.59
CA THR A 16 -20.36 1.52 25.75
C THR A 16 -19.31 0.85 24.88
N SER A 17 -19.55 -0.39 24.42
CA SER A 17 -18.59 -1.13 23.56
C SER A 17 -18.56 -0.65 22.10
N ALA A 18 -19.58 0.08 21.63
CA ALA A 18 -19.70 0.53 20.25
C ALA A 18 -18.89 1.80 19.92
N PHE A 19 -18.28 2.47 20.90
CA PHE A 19 -17.65 3.79 20.71
C PHE A 19 -16.12 3.78 20.56
N LEU A 20 -15.47 2.61 20.50
CA LEU A 20 -14.01 2.53 20.36
C LEU A 20 -13.53 2.18 18.94
N ALA A 21 -14.34 2.45 17.90
CA ALA A 21 -13.83 2.51 16.54
C ALA A 21 -12.96 3.77 16.38
N ARG A 22 -11.66 3.66 16.64
CA ARG A 22 -10.69 4.71 16.30
C ARG A 22 -10.53 4.76 14.78
N CYS A 23 -11.10 5.77 14.14
CA CYS A 23 -10.74 6.10 12.76
C CYS A 23 -9.25 6.39 12.71
N GLN A 24 -8.51 5.66 11.85
CA GLN A 24 -7.11 5.94 11.60
C GLN A 24 -7.00 7.28 10.87
N GLU A 25 -6.22 8.21 11.41
CA GLU A 25 -5.95 9.50 10.78
C GLU A 25 -4.98 9.29 9.61
N PHE A 26 -5.39 9.72 8.42
CA PHE A 26 -4.57 9.69 7.21
C PHE A 26 -4.13 11.10 6.87
N ILE A 27 -2.84 11.24 6.58
CA ILE A 27 -2.25 12.48 6.09
C ILE A 27 -2.31 12.42 4.56
N GLN A 28 -2.81 13.49 3.94
CA GLN A 28 -2.84 13.64 2.48
C GLN A 28 -2.00 14.84 2.08
N GLU A 29 -1.06 14.62 1.16
CA GLU A 29 -0.16 15.66 0.65
C GLU A 29 -0.08 15.60 -0.87
N THR A 30 0.17 16.75 -1.48
CA THR A 30 0.27 16.89 -2.93
C THR A 30 1.56 17.62 -3.30
N PHE A 31 2.32 17.07 -4.23
CA PHE A 31 3.61 17.60 -4.67
C PHE A 31 3.65 17.80 -6.17
N CYS A 32 4.39 18.80 -6.65
CA CYS A 32 4.63 18.95 -8.08
C CYS A 32 5.63 17.90 -8.56
N TRP A 33 5.42 17.36 -9.77
CA TRP A 33 6.24 16.30 -10.36
C TRP A 33 7.76 16.56 -10.42
N ASN A 34 8.15 17.83 -10.45
CA ASN A 34 9.54 18.28 -10.57
C ASN A 34 10.15 18.69 -9.22
N GLN A 35 9.43 18.48 -8.12
CA GLN A 35 9.89 18.79 -6.78
C GLN A 35 10.22 17.52 -6.04
N ASP A 36 11.30 17.59 -5.28
CA ASP A 36 11.62 16.58 -4.29
C ASP A 36 10.76 16.83 -3.05
N PHE A 37 10.30 15.76 -2.42
CA PHE A 37 9.53 15.87 -1.20
C PHE A 37 10.13 15.04 -0.07
N ARG A 38 9.91 15.55 1.14
CA ARG A 38 10.36 14.97 2.39
C ARG A 38 9.15 14.62 3.23
N LEU A 39 9.15 13.40 3.75
CA LEU A 39 8.11 12.90 4.63
C LEU A 39 8.74 12.56 5.97
N ASP A 40 8.15 13.09 7.03
CA ASP A 40 8.73 13.02 8.37
C ASP A 40 7.68 12.51 9.36
N CYS A 41 8.01 11.39 9.98
CA CYS A 41 7.33 10.81 11.13
C CYS A 41 8.19 11.02 12.38
N THR A 42 7.56 10.96 13.55
CA THR A 42 8.28 11.02 14.83
C THR A 42 9.21 9.81 15.03
N TRP A 43 10.19 9.94 15.93
CA TRP A 43 11.33 9.02 16.17
C TRP A 43 10.99 7.55 16.51
N ASN A 44 9.73 7.20 16.76
CA ASN A 44 9.27 5.82 16.99
C ASN A 44 8.13 5.41 16.05
N SER A 45 8.01 6.07 14.91
CA SER A 45 6.96 5.80 13.93
C SER A 45 7.54 5.72 12.53
N VAL A 46 6.94 4.88 11.70
CA VAL A 46 7.38 4.62 10.33
C VAL A 46 6.30 5.03 9.35
N LEU A 47 6.72 5.43 8.15
CA LEU A 47 5.85 5.76 7.04
C LEU A 47 5.14 4.50 6.53
N ALA A 48 3.82 4.57 6.44
CA ALA A 48 2.98 3.58 5.79
C ALA A 48 2.08 4.26 4.76
N PHE A 49 2.27 3.91 3.48
CA PHE A 49 1.55 4.49 2.36
C PHE A 49 0.30 3.68 2.01
N HIS A 50 -0.83 4.36 1.96
CA HIS A 50 -2.13 3.78 1.62
C HIS A 50 -2.48 4.04 0.16
N GLU A 51 -2.18 5.25 -0.31
CA GLU A 51 -2.33 5.65 -1.71
C GLU A 51 -1.13 6.50 -2.14
N ALA A 52 -0.68 6.31 -3.37
CA ALA A 52 0.33 7.16 -3.98
C ALA A 52 0.19 7.08 -5.50
N TYR A 53 -0.13 8.18 -6.15
CA TYR A 53 -0.26 8.21 -7.60
C TYR A 53 0.18 9.55 -8.17
N PHE A 54 0.61 9.52 -9.42
CA PHE A 54 0.80 10.70 -10.26
C PHE A 54 -0.46 10.94 -11.08
N THR A 55 -0.81 12.20 -11.31
CA THR A 55 -1.85 12.59 -12.27
C THR A 55 -1.54 13.94 -12.93
N ASN A 56 -1.85 14.08 -14.21
CA ASN A 56 -1.91 15.38 -14.89
C ASN A 56 -3.36 15.85 -15.13
N ASP A 57 -4.36 15.22 -14.50
CA ASP A 57 -5.74 15.63 -14.61
C ASP A 57 -5.92 17.07 -14.11
N GLY A 58 -6.40 17.94 -15.00
CA GLY A 58 -6.67 19.35 -14.74
C GLY A 58 -7.52 19.58 -13.49
N ALA A 59 -8.43 18.68 -13.13
CA ALA A 59 -9.25 18.82 -11.93
C ALA A 59 -8.42 18.81 -10.63
N GLN A 60 -7.43 17.91 -10.55
CA GLN A 60 -6.53 17.81 -9.39
C GLN A 60 -5.40 18.83 -9.48
N VAL A 61 -4.89 19.06 -10.68
CA VAL A 61 -3.82 20.02 -10.94
C VAL A 61 -4.26 21.45 -10.64
N ASN A 62 -5.46 21.86 -11.00
CA ASN A 62 -5.97 23.22 -10.76
C ASN A 62 -6.12 23.54 -9.27
N ARG A 63 -6.27 22.51 -8.42
CA ARG A 63 -6.29 22.68 -6.96
C ARG A 63 -4.88 22.87 -6.38
N SER A 64 -3.85 22.49 -7.13
CA SER A 64 -2.43 22.62 -6.77
C SER A 64 -1.82 23.90 -7.37
N THR A 65 -0.75 24.40 -6.74
CA THR A 65 0.05 25.52 -7.27
C THR A 65 0.96 25.12 -8.44
N CYS A 66 0.89 23.87 -8.92
CA CYS A 66 1.77 23.36 -9.96
C CYS A 66 1.45 23.90 -11.38
N ALA A 67 0.66 24.97 -11.49
CA ALA A 67 -0.26 25.33 -12.58
C ALA A 67 0.32 25.66 -13.98
N ASP A 68 1.60 25.42 -14.27
CA ASP A 68 2.17 25.60 -15.62
C ASP A 68 1.95 24.38 -16.54
N ILE A 69 0.80 23.71 -16.43
CA ILE A 69 0.52 22.33 -16.90
C ILE A 69 -0.54 22.30 -18.00
N ARG A 70 -0.43 23.16 -19.00
CA ARG A 70 -1.05 22.87 -20.31
C ARG A 70 0.01 22.34 -21.26
N ASP A 71 0.44 21.11 -21.01
CA ASP A 71 1.31 20.37 -21.95
C ASP A 71 0.51 19.81 -23.14
N GLY A 72 -0.82 20.01 -23.18
CA GLY A 72 -1.71 19.55 -24.26
C GLY A 72 -1.80 18.03 -24.40
N ARG A 73 -1.22 17.28 -23.46
CA ARG A 73 -1.22 15.81 -23.44
C ARG A 73 -2.51 15.26 -22.82
N GLU A 74 -2.84 14.05 -23.21
CA GLU A 74 -3.98 13.32 -22.66
C GLU A 74 -3.84 13.12 -21.14
N PRO A 75 -4.97 13.01 -20.41
CA PRO A 75 -4.98 12.62 -19.01
C PRO A 75 -4.23 11.30 -18.80
N CYS A 76 -3.36 11.28 -17.82
CA CYS A 76 -2.47 10.18 -17.46
C CYS A 76 -2.45 10.08 -15.94
N ILE A 77 -2.75 8.88 -15.44
CA ILE A 77 -2.74 8.53 -14.02
C ILE A 77 -1.85 7.31 -13.89
N GLU A 78 -0.92 7.36 -12.94
CA GLU A 78 0.05 6.28 -12.71
C GLU A 78 0.16 5.99 -11.22
N ASP A 79 0.03 4.72 -10.83
CA ASP A 79 0.27 4.27 -9.46
C ASP A 79 1.77 4.23 -9.19
N ILE A 80 2.22 4.99 -8.19
CA ILE A 80 3.64 5.10 -7.84
C ILE A 80 3.93 4.49 -6.46
N ARG A 81 2.95 3.81 -5.85
CA ARG A 81 3.08 3.19 -4.51
C ARG A 81 4.22 2.21 -4.47
N THR A 82 4.42 1.41 -5.51
CA THR A 82 5.50 0.41 -5.54
C THR A 82 6.87 1.07 -5.41
N SER A 83 7.13 2.15 -6.16
CA SER A 83 8.40 2.86 -6.08
C SER A 83 8.59 3.56 -4.73
N ILE A 84 7.57 4.29 -4.26
CA ILE A 84 7.62 4.97 -2.96
C ILE A 84 7.79 3.98 -1.81
N ASN A 85 7.07 2.87 -1.80
CA ASN A 85 7.20 1.87 -0.73
C ASN A 85 8.59 1.24 -0.73
N LYS A 86 9.13 0.92 -1.91
CA LYS A 86 10.50 0.40 -2.04
C LYS A 86 11.54 1.36 -1.47
N ARG A 87 11.31 2.68 -1.61
CA ARG A 87 12.21 3.73 -1.13
C ARG A 87 12.01 4.11 0.34
N CYS A 88 10.77 4.21 0.81
CA CYS A 88 10.40 4.90 2.04
C CYS A 88 9.76 4.01 3.13
N SER A 89 9.23 2.83 2.80
CA SER A 89 8.52 2.01 3.79
C SER A 89 9.44 1.59 4.94
N GLY A 90 8.94 1.71 6.18
CA GLY A 90 9.70 1.36 7.37
C GLY A 90 10.70 2.43 7.83
N MET A 91 10.82 3.54 7.11
CA MET A 91 11.64 4.69 7.52
C MET A 91 10.77 5.72 8.27
N SER A 92 11.36 6.43 9.24
CA SER A 92 10.72 7.57 9.89
C SER A 92 10.88 8.86 9.08
N HIS A 93 11.97 9.00 8.34
CA HIS A 93 12.26 10.15 7.48
C HIS A 93 12.54 9.63 6.07
N CYS A 94 11.87 10.15 5.06
CA CYS A 94 12.14 9.78 3.67
C CYS A 94 12.29 11.00 2.78
N HIS A 95 13.26 10.93 1.87
CA HIS A 95 13.39 11.86 0.75
C HIS A 95 13.12 11.09 -0.54
N TYR A 96 12.21 11.60 -1.35
CA TYR A 96 11.81 10.99 -2.60
C TYR A 96 11.83 12.02 -3.73
N ASN A 97 12.45 11.63 -4.84
CA ASN A 97 12.48 12.39 -6.09
C ASN A 97 11.81 11.54 -7.16
N PHE A 98 10.64 11.98 -7.64
CA PHE A 98 9.87 11.22 -8.62
C PHE A 98 10.64 10.92 -9.91
N THR A 99 11.50 11.84 -10.35
CA THR A 99 12.25 11.65 -11.60
C THR A 99 13.41 10.67 -11.49
N VAL A 100 13.98 10.53 -10.29
CA VAL A 100 15.15 9.69 -9.99
C VAL A 100 14.76 8.34 -9.41
N ASP A 101 13.81 8.33 -8.48
CA ASP A 101 13.37 7.12 -7.76
C ASP A 101 12.29 6.34 -8.55
N HIS A 102 11.64 6.97 -9.54
CA HIS A 102 10.70 6.32 -10.48
C HIS A 102 11.10 6.56 -11.95
N PRO A 103 12.25 6.02 -12.40
CA PRO A 103 12.76 6.22 -13.75
C PRO A 103 11.93 5.51 -14.83
N GLU A 104 11.26 4.40 -14.49
CA GLU A 104 10.42 3.60 -15.38
C GLU A 104 9.02 4.19 -15.66
N ARG A 105 8.80 5.46 -15.29
CA ARG A 105 7.48 6.08 -15.36
C ARG A 105 6.83 6.06 -16.74
N GLU A 106 5.54 5.73 -16.75
CA GLU A 106 4.70 5.75 -17.93
C GLU A 106 4.25 7.18 -18.26
N CYS A 107 3.83 7.94 -17.24
CA CYS A 107 3.41 9.32 -17.41
C CYS A 107 4.62 10.26 -17.52
N ARG A 108 4.91 10.72 -18.73
CA ARG A 108 6.02 11.66 -19.03
C ARG A 108 5.59 13.13 -19.16
N CYS A 109 4.44 13.48 -18.61
CA CYS A 109 3.88 14.83 -18.63
C CYS A 109 4.16 15.56 -17.30
N LYS A 110 3.91 16.86 -17.29
CA LYS A 110 3.85 17.61 -16.02
C LYS A 110 2.57 17.24 -15.28
N GLY A 111 2.62 17.18 -13.97
CA GLY A 111 1.46 16.84 -13.14
C GLY A 111 1.71 17.01 -11.65
N VAL A 112 0.85 16.36 -10.87
CA VAL A 112 0.84 16.36 -9.42
C VAL A 112 0.98 14.93 -8.92
N ILE A 113 1.73 14.77 -7.85
CA ILE A 113 1.83 13.54 -7.08
C ILE A 113 0.93 13.69 -5.87
N VAL A 114 0.02 12.73 -5.67
CA VAL A 114 -0.90 12.69 -4.54
C VAL A 114 -0.50 11.52 -3.66
N LEU A 115 -0.24 11.80 -2.38
CA LEU A 115 0.09 10.80 -1.37
C LEU A 115 -0.96 10.77 -0.28
N ARG A 116 -1.27 9.56 0.19
CA ARG A 116 -2.03 9.33 1.41
C ARG A 116 -1.29 8.33 2.28
N TYR A 117 -0.82 8.77 3.44
CA TYR A 117 0.03 7.97 4.33
C TYR A 117 -0.33 8.16 5.81
N SER A 118 0.27 7.34 6.66
CA SER A 118 0.15 7.45 8.12
C SER A 118 1.48 7.09 8.79
N CYS A 119 1.77 7.71 9.93
CA CYS A 119 2.88 7.33 10.79
C CYS A 119 2.44 6.24 11.77
N ILE A 120 2.95 5.02 11.60
CA ILE A 120 2.58 3.86 12.43
C ILE A 120 3.66 3.64 13.48
N PRO A 121 3.34 3.47 14.78
CA PRO A 121 4.34 3.21 15.81
C PRO A 121 5.16 1.94 15.53
N GLY A 122 6.49 2.01 15.61
CA GLY A 122 7.40 0.88 15.34
C GLY A 122 7.13 -0.34 16.22
N ALA A 123 6.63 -0.14 17.45
CA ALA A 123 6.23 -1.23 18.34
C ALA A 123 5.06 -2.09 17.79
N THR A 124 4.23 -1.52 16.90
CA THR A 124 3.12 -2.23 16.25
C THR A 124 3.53 -2.99 14.99
N VAL A 125 4.78 -2.82 14.53
CA VAL A 125 5.37 -3.57 13.40
C VAL A 125 5.77 -5.01 13.83
N SER A 126 5.40 -5.43 15.04
CA SER A 126 5.56 -6.80 15.57
C SER A 126 4.52 -7.82 15.03
N ARG A 127 3.98 -7.56 13.83
CA ARG A 127 3.45 -8.60 12.96
C ARG A 127 4.04 -8.38 11.58
N PRO A 128 5.07 -9.14 11.15
CA PRO A 128 5.23 -9.35 9.73
C PRO A 128 3.86 -9.78 9.22
N TYR A 129 3.36 -9.12 8.18
CA TYR A 129 2.27 -9.64 7.39
C TYR A 129 2.66 -11.09 7.06
N SER A 130 2.14 -12.02 7.86
CA SER A 130 2.50 -13.42 7.73
C SER A 130 2.05 -13.78 6.33
N LYS A 131 2.95 -14.42 5.58
CA LYS A 131 2.65 -15.20 4.39
C LYS A 131 1.60 -16.28 4.72
N ALA A 132 0.37 -15.88 5.03
CA ALA A 132 -0.74 -16.73 5.42
C ALA A 132 -1.77 -16.87 4.29
N GLU A 133 -1.56 -16.19 3.15
CA GLU A 133 -2.39 -16.35 1.96
C GLU A 133 -1.55 -16.75 0.73
N GLN A 134 -0.60 -17.67 0.94
CA GLN A 134 0.11 -18.36 -0.15
C GLN A 134 0.20 -19.88 0.03
N ASN A 135 -0.30 -20.42 1.15
CA ASN A 135 -0.29 -21.86 1.42
C ASN A 135 -1.62 -22.57 1.14
N ASP A 136 -2.73 -21.86 0.89
CA ASP A 136 -4.02 -22.52 0.63
C ASP A 136 -4.17 -22.98 -0.84
N LEU A 137 -3.46 -22.35 -1.79
CA LEU A 137 -3.41 -22.84 -3.18
C LEU A 137 -2.38 -23.95 -3.43
N ARG A 138 -1.40 -24.15 -2.52
CA ARG A 138 -0.44 -25.27 -2.62
C ARG A 138 -0.98 -26.58 -2.07
N GLY A 139 -1.98 -26.53 -1.17
CA GLY A 139 -2.67 -27.71 -0.67
C GLY A 139 -3.57 -28.39 -1.71
N ALA A 140 -4.15 -27.62 -2.64
CA ALA A 140 -5.06 -28.13 -3.66
C ALA A 140 -4.37 -28.79 -4.87
N LEU A 141 -3.06 -28.58 -5.07
CA LEU A 141 -2.28 -29.20 -6.16
C LEU A 141 -1.48 -30.43 -5.71
N SER A 142 -1.41 -30.72 -4.40
CA SER A 142 -0.69 -31.87 -3.86
C SER A 142 -1.46 -33.20 -3.95
N SER A 143 -2.76 -33.18 -4.23
CA SER A 143 -3.59 -34.39 -4.39
C SER A 143 -3.66 -34.89 -5.84
N ALA A 144 -3.05 -34.19 -6.79
CA ALA A 144 -3.06 -34.54 -8.21
C ALA A 144 -1.65 -34.86 -8.76
N SER A 145 -0.85 -35.66 -8.05
CA SER A 145 0.36 -36.25 -8.64
C SER A 145 0.77 -37.54 -7.94
N THR A 146 -0.09 -38.56 -7.98
CA THR A 146 0.32 -39.96 -7.79
C THR A 146 0.07 -40.71 -9.08
N ARG A 147 1.08 -40.68 -9.97
CA ARG A 147 1.46 -41.75 -10.92
C ARG A 147 2.44 -41.20 -11.96
N ARG A 148 3.74 -41.48 -11.75
CA ARG A 148 4.66 -42.14 -12.71
C ARG A 148 6.13 -41.83 -12.38
N GLY A 149 6.91 -42.91 -12.27
CA GLY A 149 8.21 -42.96 -12.96
C GLY A 149 9.45 -42.43 -12.24
N ARG A 150 10.02 -43.28 -11.38
CA ARG A 150 11.45 -43.66 -11.29
C ARG A 150 12.42 -42.92 -12.24
N GLY A 151 13.33 -42.11 -11.69
CA GLY A 151 14.53 -41.56 -12.36
C GLY A 151 15.46 -40.86 -11.35
N ASN A 152 16.77 -41.16 -11.42
CA ASN A 152 17.82 -40.80 -10.46
C ASN A 152 18.21 -39.30 -10.50
N PRO A 153 18.86 -38.73 -9.45
CA PRO A 153 19.03 -37.28 -9.30
C PRO A 153 20.36 -36.80 -9.90
N THR A 154 20.32 -35.70 -10.67
CA THR A 154 21.51 -34.88 -10.94
C THR A 154 21.16 -33.41 -11.04
N ARG A 155 21.84 -32.64 -10.17
CA ARG A 155 22.39 -31.28 -10.37
C ARG A 155 21.42 -30.09 -10.43
N LEU A 156 21.58 -29.21 -9.43
CA LEU A 156 21.05 -27.84 -9.39
C LEU A 156 21.50 -27.03 -10.61
N GLU A 157 20.55 -26.37 -11.28
CA GLU A 157 20.76 -25.06 -11.89
C GLU A 157 19.60 -24.14 -11.52
N SER A 158 19.93 -23.02 -10.89
CA SER A 158 19.02 -21.90 -10.64
C SER A 158 18.47 -21.37 -11.96
N THR A 159 17.16 -21.48 -12.17
CA THR A 159 16.47 -20.75 -13.24
C THR A 159 15.52 -19.74 -12.61
N ALA A 160 15.73 -18.47 -12.93
CA ALA A 160 14.89 -17.36 -12.50
C ALA A 160 13.44 -17.56 -12.98
N ILE A 161 12.49 -17.38 -12.08
CA ILE A 161 11.06 -17.44 -12.43
C ILE A 161 10.67 -16.08 -13.01
N THR A 162 10.47 -16.05 -14.32
CA THR A 162 9.73 -14.99 -15.02
C THR A 162 8.25 -15.19 -14.70
N VAL A 163 7.62 -14.26 -13.98
CA VAL A 163 6.17 -14.27 -13.79
C VAL A 163 5.55 -13.52 -14.96
N VAL A 164 4.94 -14.27 -15.87
CA VAL A 164 3.96 -13.76 -16.84
C VAL A 164 2.69 -13.47 -16.05
N THR A 165 2.28 -12.21 -15.97
CA THR A 165 0.93 -11.86 -15.52
C THR A 165 0.08 -11.58 -16.75
N ASP A 166 -0.70 -12.58 -17.13
CA ASP A 166 -1.77 -12.45 -18.12
C ASP A 166 -2.78 -11.39 -17.65
N GLY A 167 -3.19 -10.54 -18.59
CA GLY A 167 -4.12 -9.45 -18.36
C GLY A 167 -5.52 -9.93 -17.99
N TRP A 168 -6.24 -9.08 -17.26
CA TRP A 168 -7.70 -9.12 -17.21
C TRP A 168 -8.29 -7.72 -17.30
N SER A 169 -8.99 -7.51 -18.41
CA SER A 169 -10.01 -6.49 -18.60
C SER A 169 -11.22 -6.79 -17.71
N ARG A 170 -11.76 -5.75 -17.06
CA ARG A 170 -13.15 -5.29 -17.21
C ARG A 170 -13.32 -3.93 -16.56
#